data_AF-A0A484Y8C5-F1
#
_entry.id   AF-A0A484Y8C5-F1
#
_cell.length_a   1.000
_cell.length_b   1.000
_cell.length_c   1.000
_cell.angle_alpha   90.00
_cell.angle_beta   90.00
_cell.angle_gamma   90.00
#
_symmetry.space_group_name_H-M   'P 1'
#
loop_
_entity.id
_entity.type
_entity.pdbx_description
1 polymer ?
#
loop_
_entity_poly.entity_id
_entity_poly.type
_entity_poly.pdbx_seq_one_letter_code
_entity_poly.pdbx_strand_id
1 'polypeptide(L)'
;MGRTGDLFAYMHYGVTPDILTSAKALGGGFPISAVLTTQDIASAFHVGSHGSTYGGNPLACAICRCGVRYHQHAGGSQRRERGNASSL
;
A
#
# COMPACT_ATOMS: atom_id res chain seq x y z
N MET A 1 -1.74 6.34 3.10
CA MET A 1 -3.04 5.65 3.04
C MET A 1 -4.16 6.66 3.20
N GLY A 2 -4.84 7.01 2.09
CA GLY A 2 -6.11 7.76 2.09
C GLY A 2 -6.03 9.25 2.41
N ARG A 3 -4.88 9.76 2.89
CA ARG A 3 -4.73 11.15 3.35
C ARG A 3 -4.97 12.19 2.25
N THR A 4 -4.65 11.86 0.99
CA THR A 4 -4.79 12.76 -0.17
C THR A 4 -6.04 12.43 -1.01
N GLY A 5 -6.94 11.58 -0.53
CA GLY A 5 -8.08 11.07 -1.29
C GLY A 5 -7.79 9.74 -1.99
N ASP A 6 -6.57 9.55 -2.51
CA ASP A 6 -6.10 8.26 -3.01
C ASP A 6 -5.33 7.46 -1.95
N LEU A 7 -5.10 6.17 -2.22
CA LEU A 7 -4.38 5.27 -1.31
C LEU A 7 -2.95 5.79 -1.04
N PHE A 8 -2.25 6.21 -2.09
CA PHE A 8 -0.92 6.80 -2.03
C PHE A 8 -0.87 8.11 -2.83
N ALA A 9 -0.07 9.06 -2.34
CA ALA A 9 0.04 10.38 -2.97
C ALA A 9 0.60 10.30 -4.40
N TYR A 10 1.51 9.37 -4.69
CA TYR A 10 2.13 9.23 -6.01
C TYR A 10 1.10 9.06 -7.15
N MET A 11 -0.08 8.51 -6.84
CA MET A 11 -1.17 8.27 -7.80
C MET A 11 -1.69 9.56 -8.44
N HIS A 12 -1.58 10.70 -7.75
CA HIS A 12 -1.96 12.00 -8.29
C HIS A 12 -0.96 12.57 -9.29
N TYR A 13 0.26 12.03 -9.37
CA TYR A 13 1.36 12.60 -10.12
C TYR A 13 1.67 11.84 -11.42
N GLY A 14 0.94 10.76 -11.73
CA GLY A 14 1.18 9.96 -12.95
C GLY A 14 2.54 9.26 -13.00
N VAL A 15 3.25 9.17 -11.87
CA VAL A 15 4.52 8.45 -11.74
C VAL A 15 4.29 7.08 -11.12
N THR A 16 5.15 6.11 -11.39
CA THR A 16 5.18 4.83 -10.66
C THR A 16 6.54 4.70 -9.98
N PRO A 17 6.61 4.70 -8.65
CA PRO A 17 7.88 4.63 -7.95
C PRO A 17 8.45 3.21 -7.97
N ASP A 18 9.77 3.08 -8.17
CA ASP A 18 10.46 1.79 -8.06
C ASP A 18 10.55 1.28 -6.62
N ILE A 19 10.58 2.19 -5.65
CA ILE A 19 10.53 1.91 -4.21
C ILE A 19 9.52 2.84 -3.56
N LEU A 20 8.59 2.28 -2.79
CA LEU A 20 7.58 3.00 -2.03
C LEU A 20 7.62 2.57 -0.56
N THR A 21 7.70 3.53 0.35
CA THR A 21 7.65 3.26 1.79
C THR A 21 6.30 3.68 2.38
N SER A 22 5.78 2.87 3.31
CA SER A 22 4.51 3.12 3.99
C SER A 22 4.56 2.69 5.45
N ALA A 23 3.90 3.44 6.33
CA ALA A 23 3.82 3.20 7.76
C ALA A 23 2.61 3.98 8.32
N LYS A 24 2.68 4.44 9.58
CA LYS A 24 1.66 5.32 10.20
C LYS A 24 0.25 4.72 10.07
N ALA A 25 -0.59 5.31 9.21
CA ALA A 25 -1.95 4.86 8.94
C ALA A 25 -2.04 3.42 8.41
N LEU A 26 -0.95 2.86 7.89
CA LEU A 26 -0.85 1.45 7.50
C LEU A 26 -1.24 0.50 8.64
N GLY A 27 -0.85 0.83 9.87
CA GLY A 27 -1.13 0.01 11.05
C GLY A 27 -2.36 0.43 11.84
N GLY A 28 -3.04 1.51 11.46
CA GLY A 28 -4.19 2.02 12.23
C GLY A 28 -3.89 2.29 13.72
N GLY A 29 -2.63 2.60 14.06
CA GLY A 29 -2.15 2.75 15.44
C GLY A 29 -1.27 1.61 15.95
N PHE A 30 -1.29 0.44 15.31
CA PHE A 30 -0.36 -0.65 15.61
C PHE A 30 0.98 -0.50 14.86
N PRO A 31 2.14 -0.84 15.47
CA PRO A 31 3.44 -0.71 14.80
C PRO A 31 3.57 -1.63 13.57
N ILE A 32 3.59 -1.03 12.38
CA ILE A 32 3.95 -1.69 11.13
C ILE A 32 4.43 -0.67 10.10
N SER A 33 5.41 -1.08 9.31
CA SER A 33 5.86 -0.40 8.09
C SER A 33 6.03 -1.43 6.97
N ALA A 34 6.06 -0.94 5.73
CA ALA A 34 6.29 -1.72 4.54
C ALA A 34 7.16 -0.94 3.57
N VAL A 35 8.06 -1.66 2.90
CA VAL A 35 8.76 -1.22 1.70
C VAL A 35 8.22 -2.07 0.55
N LEU A 36 7.66 -1.41 -0.45
CA LEU A 36 7.20 -2.02 -1.69
C LEU A 36 8.22 -1.68 -2.77
N THR A 37 8.54 -2.64 -3.62
CA THR A 37 9.48 -2.42 -4.71
C THR A 37 9.17 -3.31 -5.90
N THR A 38 9.78 -3.02 -7.04
CA THR A 38 9.71 -3.85 -8.24
C THR A 38 10.40 -5.20 -8.02
N GLN A 39 10.04 -6.20 -8.82
CA GLN A 39 10.65 -7.52 -8.72
C GLN A 39 12.17 -7.47 -8.97
N ASP A 40 12.61 -6.59 -9.88
CA ASP A 40 14.02 -6.40 -10.22
C ASP A 40 14.83 -5.91 -9.02
N ILE A 41 14.31 -4.96 -8.24
CA ILE A 41 14.97 -4.49 -7.02
C ILE A 41 14.81 -5.52 -5.89
N ALA A 42 13.65 -6.17 -5.79
CA ALA A 42 13.42 -7.23 -4.80
C ALA A 42 14.42 -8.39 -4.97
N SER A 43 14.87 -8.66 -6.20
CA SER A 43 15.86 -9.71 -6.50
C SER A 43 17.22 -9.48 -5.84
N ALA A 44 17.55 -8.24 -5.45
CA ALA A 44 18.77 -7.92 -4.73
C ALA A 44 18.71 -8.29 -3.23
N PHE A 45 17.51 -8.55 -2.69
CA PHE A 45 17.34 -8.97 -1.30
C PHE A 45 17.44 -10.50 -1.20
N HIS A 46 18.40 -10.97 -0.42
CA HIS A 46 18.58 -12.37 -0.08
C HIS A 46 18.31 -12.61 1.41
N VAL A 47 18.28 -13.88 1.81
CA VAL A 47 18.18 -14.25 3.22
C VAL A 47 19.32 -13.56 3.99
N GLY A 48 18.95 -12.82 5.04
CA GLY A 48 19.88 -12.05 5.86
C GLY A 48 20.17 -10.61 5.39
N SER A 49 19.74 -10.16 4.21
CA SER A 49 19.99 -8.78 3.74
C SER A 49 19.27 -7.72 4.58
N HIS A 50 18.09 -8.05 5.08
CA HIS A 50 17.25 -7.16 5.88
C HIS A 50 16.47 -8.00 6.89
N GLY A 51 16.43 -7.55 8.14
CA GLY A 51 15.75 -8.26 9.21
C GLY A 51 15.25 -7.30 10.28
N SER A 52 14.20 -7.71 10.98
CA SER A 52 13.70 -7.04 12.17
C SER A 52 13.09 -8.09 13.08
N THR A 53 13.43 -8.07 14.36
CA THR A 53 12.93 -9.02 15.37
C THR A 53 11.40 -9.09 15.39
N TYR A 54 10.73 -7.97 15.16
CA TYR A 54 9.27 -7.87 15.15
C TYR A 54 8.70 -7.61 13.75
N GLY A 55 9.55 -7.59 12.72
CA GLY A 55 9.14 -7.32 11.35
C GLY A 55 8.27 -8.43 10.80
N GLY A 56 7.19 -8.08 10.09
CA GLY A 56 6.30 -9.05 9.45
C GLY A 56 5.57 -9.98 10.42
N ASN A 57 5.44 -9.60 11.70
CA ASN A 57 4.73 -10.43 12.67
C ASN A 57 3.25 -10.62 12.28
N PRO A 58 2.64 -11.79 12.57
CA PRO A 58 1.29 -12.12 12.10
C PRO A 58 0.20 -11.14 12.53
N LEU A 59 0.29 -10.59 13.74
CA LEU A 59 -0.68 -9.62 14.27
C LEU A 59 -0.65 -8.31 13.47
N ALA A 60 0.55 -7.75 13.27
CA ALA A 60 0.74 -6.55 12.46
C ALA A 60 0.23 -6.75 11.02
N CYS A 61 0.53 -7.90 10.41
CA CYS A 61 0.09 -8.24 9.07
C CYS A 61 -1.44 -8.36 8.97
N ALA A 62 -2.10 -8.94 9.97
CA ALA A 62 -3.57 -9.06 10.00
C ALA A 62 -4.24 -7.68 10.08
N ILE A 63 -3.75 -6.80 10.95
CA ILE A 63 -4.26 -5.43 11.12
C ILE A 63 -4.07 -4.64 9.81
N CYS A 64 -2.87 -4.66 9.25
CA CYS A 64 -2.56 -3.99 7.98
C CYS A 64 -3.46 -4.48 6.83
N ARG A 65 -3.64 -5.81 6.70
CA ARG A 65 -4.53 -6.39 5.68
C ARG A 65 -5.96 -5.89 5.81
N CYS A 66 -6.47 -5.79 7.03
CA CYS A 66 -7.80 -5.25 7.30
C CYS A 66 -7.90 -3.78 6.88
N GLY A 67 -6.96 -2.94 7.31
CA GLY A 67 -6.95 -1.50 7.01
C GLY A 67 -6.81 -1.18 5.51
N VAL A 68 -5.99 -1.94 4.78
CA VAL A 68 -5.82 -1.80 3.32
C VAL A 68 -7.12 -2.20 2.59
N ARG A 69 -7.73 -3.35 2.95
CA ARG A 69 -8.99 -3.77 2.35
C ARG A 69 -10.11 -2.78 2.63
N TYR A 70 -10.17 -2.24 3.84
CA TYR A 70 -11.13 -1.20 4.18
C TYR A 70 -11.00 0.01 3.25
N HIS A 71 -9.78 0.52 3.00
CA HIS A 71 -9.59 1.63 2.07
C HIS A 71 -9.95 1.28 0.62
N GLN A 72 -9.67 0.04 0.19
CA GLN A 72 -10.03 -0.42 -1.16
C GLN A 72 -11.55 -0.52 -1.36
N HIS A 73 -12.30 -0.93 -0.34
CA HIS A 73 -13.76 -1.04 -0.40
C HIS A 73 -14.49 0.27 -0.08
N ALA A 74 -14.04 1.03 0.91
CA ALA A 74 -14.64 2.31 1.29
C ALA A 74 -14.39 3.43 0.27
N GLY A 75 -13.28 3.37 -0.48
CA GLY A 75 -12.99 4.28 -1.60
C GLY A 75 -13.40 3.74 -2.98
N GLY A 76 -13.83 2.48 -3.06
CA GLY A 76 -14.04 1.76 -4.32
C GLY A 76 -15.30 2.12 -5.10
N SER A 77 -16.23 2.89 -4.54
CA SER A 77 -17.47 3.29 -5.24
C SER A 77 -17.29 4.44 -6.23
N GLN A 78 -16.20 5.21 -6.16
CA GLN A 78 -16.07 6.43 -6.99
C GLN A 78 -15.39 6.21 -8.35
N ARG A 79 -14.83 5.03 -8.63
CA ARG A 79 -14.06 4.77 -9.87
C ARG A 79 -14.73 3.83 -10.88
N ARG A 80 -15.81 3.13 -10.52
CA ARG A 80 -16.52 2.24 -11.46
C ARG A 80 -17.45 2.99 -12.44
N GLU A 81 -17.82 4.23 -12.15
CA GLU A 81 -18.79 4.98 -12.98
C GLU A 81 -18.14 5.91 -14.02
N ARG A 82 -16.86 6.27 -13.88
CA ARG A 82 -16.17 7.13 -14.87
C ARG A 82 -15.62 6.39 -16.10
N GLY A 83 -15.70 5.06 -16.12
CA GLY A 83 -15.25 4.23 -17.25
C GLY A 83 -16.32 3.88 -18.29
N ASN A 84 -17.58 4.31 -18.09
CA ASN A 84 -18.71 3.97 -18.98
C ASN A 84 -19.46 5.20 -19.52
N ALA A 85 -18.90 6.40 -19.37
CA ALA A 85 -19.51 7.65 -19.83
C ALA A 85 -18.86 8.21 -21.11
N SER A 86 -18.13 7.38 -21.87
CA SER A 86 -17.50 7.76 -23.14
C SER A 86 -17.95 6.89 -24.33
N SER A 87 -19.08 6.20 -24.20
CA SER A 87 -19.70 5.40 -25.27
C SER A 87 -21.21 5.60 -25.41
N LEU A 88 -21.70 6.81 -25.08
CA LEU A 88 -23.01 7.31 -25.49
C LEU A 88 -22.83 8.66 -26.19
#